data_AF-A0A915MGQ0-F1
#
_entry.id   AF-A0A915MGQ0-F1
#
_cell.length_a   1.000
_cell.length_b   1.000
_cell.length_c   1.000
_cell.angle_alpha   90.00
_cell.angle_beta   90.00
_cell.angle_gamma   90.00
#
_symmetry.space_group_name_H-M   'P 1'
#
loop_
_entity.id
_entity.type
_entity.pdbx_description
1 polymer ?
#
loop_
_entity_poly.entity_id
_entity_poly.type
_entity_poly.pdbx_seq_one_letter_code
_entity_poly.pdbx_strand_id
1 'polypeptide(L)'
;MEFKITAITYNVNKQKPLQDDIICWLDFEELNDSQIVCFALQEVPHAEMLKTTSNTWCEQLTNWMKEKSFSLVNKICLASNMLLVYLKVDLLQMIDQIDERWCRSSLFGTIGYKGTISSRLLFRSGISIVFIASHFFAQEKHIIWLGDFNFRVEDFSDSQQLLYALNKLDDVDMLTNIANSHDQLLKAKRL
;
A
#
# COMPACT_ATOMS: atom_id res chain seq x y z
N MET A 1 10.79 15.78 1.67
CA MET A 1 9.36 15.70 2.03
C MET A 1 9.15 14.31 2.60
N GLU A 2 8.60 14.23 3.81
CA GLU A 2 8.29 12.96 4.46
C GLU A 2 6.81 12.65 4.22
N PHE A 3 6.49 11.50 3.63
CA PHE A 3 5.11 11.06 3.45
C PHE A 3 4.73 10.14 4.60
N LYS A 4 3.75 10.55 5.39
CA LYS A 4 3.01 9.65 6.27
C LYS A 4 1.90 8.99 5.47
N ILE A 5 1.86 7.65 5.51
CA ILE A 5 0.99 6.82 4.69
C ILE A 5 0.19 5.90 5.61
N THR A 6 -1.13 5.94 5.51
CA THR A 6 -2.02 4.97 6.15
C THR A 6 -2.48 3.95 5.11
N ALA A 7 -2.31 2.66 5.39
CA ALA A 7 -2.78 1.59 4.53
C ALA A 7 -3.69 0.64 5.33
N ILE A 8 -4.91 0.45 4.84
CA ILE A 8 -5.95 -0.33 5.50
C ILE A 8 -6.39 -1.44 4.56
N THR A 9 -6.52 -2.65 5.09
CA THR A 9 -7.11 -3.78 4.35
C THR A 9 -8.32 -4.31 5.08
N TYR A 10 -9.38 -4.65 4.34
CA TYR A 10 -10.58 -5.22 4.93
C TYR A 10 -11.30 -6.17 3.96
N ASN A 11 -11.52 -7.40 4.39
CA ASN A 11 -12.41 -8.33 3.69
C ASN A 11 -13.85 -8.04 4.14
N VAL A 12 -14.64 -7.45 3.26
CA VAL A 12 -16.01 -7.01 3.56
C VAL A 12 -17.02 -8.15 3.46
N ASN A 13 -16.59 -9.38 3.10
CA ASN A 13 -17.41 -10.58 3.03
C ASN A 13 -18.77 -10.35 2.31
N LYS A 14 -18.74 -9.61 1.19
CA LYS A 14 -19.91 -9.26 0.38
C LYS A 14 -20.99 -8.46 1.12
N GLN A 15 -20.65 -7.86 2.25
CA GLN A 15 -21.54 -6.98 2.99
C GLN A 15 -21.49 -5.57 2.40
N LYS A 16 -22.61 -4.86 2.54
CA LYS A 16 -22.66 -3.42 2.27
C LYS A 16 -22.07 -2.66 3.47
N PRO A 17 -21.52 -1.47 3.24
CA PRO A 17 -21.05 -0.63 4.33
C PRO A 17 -22.23 -0.21 5.23
N LEU A 18 -22.14 -0.52 6.52
CA LEU A 18 -23.02 0.05 7.54
C LEU A 18 -22.49 1.44 7.90
N GLN A 19 -23.39 2.43 7.96
CA GLN A 19 -23.04 3.85 8.00
C GLN A 19 -22.19 4.22 9.24
N ASP A 20 -22.37 3.49 10.35
CA ASP A 20 -21.68 3.75 11.62
C ASP A 20 -20.34 2.98 11.76
N ASP A 21 -20.21 1.81 11.10
CA ASP A 21 -19.06 0.92 11.30
C ASP A 21 -17.75 1.52 10.76
N ILE A 22 -17.82 2.19 9.61
CA ILE A 22 -16.64 2.80 8.96
C ILE A 22 -16.10 3.97 9.80
N ILE A 23 -16.99 4.77 10.40
CA ILE A 23 -16.61 5.96 11.16
C ILE A 23 -15.97 5.53 12.48
N CYS A 24 -16.55 4.55 13.18
CA CYS A 24 -15.97 4.02 14.42
C CYS A 24 -14.59 3.36 14.22
N TRP A 25 -14.32 2.83 13.02
CA TRP A 25 -13.04 2.20 12.69
C TRP A 25 -12.03 3.17 12.10
N LEU A 26 -12.41 4.38 11.70
CA LEU A 26 -11.49 5.29 11.01
C LEU A 26 -11.24 6.60 11.76
N ASP A 27 -11.89 6.79 12.92
CA ASP A 27 -11.55 7.86 13.86
C ASP A 27 -10.25 7.55 14.62
N PHE A 28 -9.22 7.17 13.87
CA PHE A 28 -7.85 7.04 14.33
C PHE A 28 -7.17 8.39 14.13
N GLU A 29 -6.60 8.95 15.20
CA GLU A 29 -5.82 10.19 15.15
C GLU A 29 -4.72 10.14 14.06
N GLU A 30 -4.20 8.94 13.77
CA GLU A 30 -3.17 8.66 12.77
C GLU A 30 -3.55 9.05 11.33
N LEU A 31 -4.84 9.12 11.02
CA LEU A 31 -5.33 9.40 9.67
C LEU A 31 -5.25 10.90 9.33
N ASN A 32 -5.35 11.77 10.34
CA ASN A 32 -5.25 13.23 10.16
C ASN A 32 -3.82 13.67 9.78
N ASP A 33 -2.84 12.94 10.30
CA ASP A 33 -1.41 13.18 10.07
C ASP A 33 -0.94 12.69 8.70
N SER A 34 -1.67 11.76 8.09
CA SER A 34 -1.28 11.16 6.82
C SER A 34 -1.46 12.10 5.63
N GLN A 35 -0.60 11.94 4.63
CA GLN A 35 -0.73 12.61 3.33
C GLN A 35 -1.37 11.69 2.29
N ILE A 36 -1.17 10.37 2.43
CA ILE A 36 -1.71 9.35 1.54
C ILE A 36 -2.45 8.31 2.37
N VAL A 37 -3.63 7.92 1.92
CA VAL A 37 -4.43 6.88 2.56
C VAL A 37 -4.85 5.88 1.50
N CYS A 38 -4.68 4.59 1.80
CA CYS A 38 -5.02 3.52 0.90
C CYS A 38 -5.97 2.51 1.56
N PHE A 39 -7.03 2.14 0.84
CA PHE A 39 -7.95 1.08 1.24
C PHE A 39 -7.90 -0.08 0.25
N ALA A 40 -7.60 -1.26 0.77
CA ALA A 40 -7.60 -2.52 0.06
C ALA A 40 -8.79 -3.38 0.53
N LEU A 41 -9.85 -3.44 -0.26
CA LEU A 41 -11.04 -4.20 0.08
C LEU A 41 -11.08 -5.54 -0.66
N GLN A 42 -11.46 -6.61 0.03
CA GLN A 42 -11.68 -7.93 -0.56
C GLN A 42 -13.15 -8.35 -0.42
N GLU A 43 -13.62 -9.16 -1.37
CA GLU A 43 -15.01 -9.64 -1.42
C GLU A 43 -16.07 -8.53 -1.47
N VAL A 44 -15.75 -7.42 -2.13
CA VAL A 44 -16.71 -6.34 -2.39
C VAL A 44 -17.90 -6.88 -3.20
N PRO A 45 -19.15 -6.52 -2.86
CA PRO A 45 -20.34 -6.98 -3.57
C PRO A 45 -20.27 -6.69 -5.08
N HIS A 46 -20.61 -7.66 -5.93
CA HIS A 46 -20.60 -7.49 -7.38
C HIS A 46 -21.46 -6.35 -7.90
N ALA A 47 -22.57 -6.05 -7.22
CA ALA A 47 -23.45 -4.94 -7.59
C ALA A 47 -22.73 -3.58 -7.54
N GLU A 48 -21.78 -3.41 -6.60
CA GLU A 48 -20.94 -2.22 -6.53
C GLU A 48 -19.94 -2.17 -7.69
N MET A 49 -19.38 -3.32 -8.07
CA MET A 49 -18.44 -3.43 -9.20
C MET A 49 -19.10 -3.11 -10.54
N LEU A 50 -20.38 -3.50 -10.69
CA LEU A 50 -21.20 -3.23 -11.87
C LEU A 50 -21.86 -1.84 -11.84
N LYS A 51 -21.66 -1.05 -10.78
CA LYS A 51 -22.31 0.25 -10.58
C LYS A 51 -23.85 0.18 -10.65
N THR A 52 -24.44 -0.94 -10.23
CA THR A 52 -25.89 -1.16 -10.25
C THR A 52 -26.56 -0.89 -8.91
N THR A 53 -25.80 -0.46 -7.91
CA THR A 53 -26.31 -0.18 -6.57
C THR A 53 -25.76 1.15 -6.06
N SER A 54 -26.55 1.81 -5.22
CA SER A 54 -26.11 2.94 -4.41
C SER A 54 -25.64 2.46 -3.03
N ASN A 55 -25.01 3.37 -2.29
CA ASN A 55 -24.48 3.10 -0.96
C ASN A 55 -23.35 2.07 -0.99
N THR A 56 -22.37 2.34 -1.86
CA THR A 56 -21.20 1.51 -2.10
C THR A 56 -20.08 1.80 -1.11
N TRP A 57 -19.17 0.84 -0.89
CA TRP A 57 -17.96 1.05 -0.08
C TRP A 57 -17.15 2.23 -0.62
N CYS A 58 -16.97 2.28 -1.94
CA CYS A 58 -16.27 3.37 -2.61
C CYS A 58 -16.92 4.74 -2.34
N GLU A 59 -18.25 4.85 -2.40
CA GLU A 59 -18.95 6.12 -2.15
C GLU A 59 -18.81 6.55 -0.69
N GLN A 60 -19.06 5.66 0.26
CA GLN A 60 -18.97 5.99 1.68
C GLN A 60 -17.55 6.42 2.08
N LEU A 61 -16.54 5.63 1.70
CA LEU A 61 -15.15 5.97 1.96
C LEU A 61 -14.76 7.29 1.29
N THR A 62 -15.17 7.50 0.04
CA THR A 62 -14.85 8.75 -0.67
C THR A 62 -15.49 9.97 -0.02
N ASN A 63 -16.72 9.87 0.48
CA ASN A 63 -17.39 10.96 1.16
C ASN A 63 -16.68 11.29 2.49
N TRP A 64 -16.36 10.25 3.28
CA TRP A 64 -15.63 10.41 4.53
C TRP A 64 -14.22 11.01 4.33
N MET A 65 -13.51 10.57 3.29
CA MET A 65 -12.18 11.10 2.96
C MET A 65 -12.22 12.56 2.50
N LYS A 66 -13.27 12.98 1.77
CA LYS A 66 -13.45 14.37 1.34
C LYS A 66 -13.59 15.34 2.51
N GLU A 67 -14.29 14.93 3.57
CA GLU A 67 -14.42 15.72 4.81
C GLU A 67 -13.06 16.00 5.46
N LYS A 68 -12.04 15.17 5.18
CA LYS A 68 -10.67 15.28 5.68
C LYS A 68 -9.69 15.88 4.65
N SER A 69 -10.20 16.55 3.61
CA SER A 69 -9.39 17.17 2.55
C SER A 69 -8.55 16.20 1.74
N PHE A 70 -9.06 14.98 1.51
CA PHE A 70 -8.47 14.03 0.57
C PHE A 70 -9.30 13.92 -0.71
N SER A 71 -8.60 13.59 -1.80
CA SER A 71 -9.21 13.24 -3.09
C SER A 71 -8.84 11.82 -3.48
N LEU A 72 -9.78 11.10 -4.08
CA LEU A 72 -9.54 9.78 -4.66
C LEU A 72 -8.68 9.97 -5.92
N VAL A 73 -7.42 9.53 -5.87
CA VAL A 73 -6.49 9.65 -7.00
C VAL A 73 -6.45 8.39 -7.86
N ASN A 74 -6.71 7.22 -7.26
CA ASN A 74 -6.81 6.00 -8.03
C ASN A 74 -7.83 5.01 -7.45
N LYS A 75 -8.56 4.33 -8.34
CA LYS A 75 -9.46 3.21 -8.03
C LYS A 75 -9.19 2.06 -9.00
N ILE A 76 -8.68 0.96 -8.47
CA ILE A 76 -8.45 -0.27 -9.22
C ILE A 76 -9.36 -1.37 -8.70
N CYS A 77 -9.87 -2.17 -9.62
CA CYS A 77 -10.82 -3.23 -9.33
C CYS A 77 -10.40 -4.53 -10.03
N LEU A 78 -10.39 -5.64 -9.29
CA LEU A 78 -10.18 -6.99 -9.84
C LEU A 78 -11.23 -7.95 -9.29
N ALA A 79 -12.24 -8.25 -10.11
CA ALA A 79 -13.44 -8.99 -9.71
C ALA A 79 -14.08 -8.39 -8.44
N SER A 80 -13.92 -9.02 -7.28
CA SER A 80 -14.45 -8.54 -6.00
C SER A 80 -13.40 -7.87 -5.11
N ASN A 81 -12.20 -7.58 -5.63
CA ASN A 81 -11.14 -6.90 -4.90
C ASN A 81 -11.04 -5.46 -5.39
N MET A 82 -10.82 -4.52 -4.48
CA MET A 82 -10.78 -3.09 -4.79
C MET A 82 -9.61 -2.43 -4.05
N LEU A 83 -8.86 -1.58 -4.76
CA LEU A 83 -7.82 -0.73 -4.20
C LEU A 83 -8.19 0.72 -4.46
N LEU A 84 -8.32 1.49 -3.38
CA LEU A 84 -8.59 2.91 -3.41
C LEU A 84 -7.35 3.63 -2.85
N VAL A 85 -6.85 4.61 -3.57
CA VAL A 85 -5.74 5.45 -3.12
C VAL A 85 -6.21 6.90 -3.08
N TYR A 86 -6.07 7.51 -1.92
CA TYR A 86 -6.45 8.88 -1.63
C TYR A 86 -5.20 9.71 -1.31
N LEU A 87 -5.17 10.95 -1.77
CA LEU A 87 -4.09 11.90 -1.51
C LEU A 87 -4.69 13.21 -0.99
N LYS A 88 -4.01 13.87 -0.05
CA LYS A 88 -4.39 15.23 0.38
C LYS A 88 -4.46 16.17 -0.82
N VAL A 89 -5.53 16.96 -0.90
CA VAL A 89 -5.85 17.81 -2.06
C VAL A 89 -4.69 18.73 -2.45
N ASP A 90 -4.00 19.30 -1.46
CA ASP A 90 -2.88 20.23 -1.68
C ASP A 90 -1.66 19.58 -2.36
N LEU A 91 -1.58 18.24 -2.36
CA LEU A 91 -0.48 17.49 -2.96
C LEU A 91 -0.81 16.95 -4.36
N LEU A 92 -2.04 17.13 -4.86
CA LEU A 92 -2.48 16.59 -6.14
C LEU A 92 -1.60 17.04 -7.32
N GLN A 93 -1.15 18.29 -7.30
CA GLN A 93 -0.30 18.86 -8.36
C GLN A 93 1.10 18.23 -8.41
N MET A 94 1.49 17.49 -7.36
CA MET A 94 2.78 16.81 -7.30
C MET A 94 2.76 15.46 -8.01
N ILE A 95 1.59 14.90 -8.33
CA ILE A 95 1.49 13.66 -9.09
C ILE A 95 1.98 13.93 -10.53
N ASP A 96 2.89 13.08 -10.98
CA ASP A 96 3.39 13.04 -12.35
C ASP A 96 2.69 11.92 -13.14
N GLN A 97 2.64 10.72 -12.58
CA GLN A 97 2.07 9.54 -13.24
C GLN A 97 1.41 8.60 -12.24
N ILE A 98 0.34 7.94 -12.68
CA ILE A 98 -0.32 6.85 -11.97
C ILE A 98 -0.31 5.61 -12.87
N ASP A 99 0.22 4.49 -12.38
CA ASP A 99 0.18 3.21 -13.08
C ASP A 99 -0.58 2.16 -12.31
N GLU A 100 -1.22 1.26 -13.06
CA GLU A 100 -2.01 0.18 -12.52
C GLU A 100 -1.48 -1.15 -13.03
N ARG A 101 -1.42 -2.15 -12.16
CA ARG A 101 -1.17 -3.54 -12.55
C ARG A 101 -2.09 -4.47 -11.75
N TRP A 102 -2.39 -5.61 -12.35
CA TRP A 102 -3.13 -6.68 -11.68
C TRP A 102 -2.67 -8.04 -12.16
N CYS A 103 -2.78 -9.02 -11.27
CA CYS A 103 -2.54 -10.43 -11.56
C CYS A 103 -3.76 -11.23 -11.10
N ARG A 104 -4.26 -12.11 -11.96
CA ARG A 104 -5.37 -13.02 -11.68
C ARG A 104 -4.82 -14.37 -11.26
N SER A 105 -5.38 -14.95 -10.21
CA SER A 105 -4.96 -16.26 -9.71
C SER A 105 -6.11 -17.28 -9.65
N SER A 106 -7.36 -16.87 -9.88
CA SER A 106 -8.48 -17.81 -9.94
C SER A 106 -8.63 -18.45 -11.32
N LEU A 107 -8.99 -19.74 -11.33
CA LEU A 107 -9.25 -20.53 -12.53
C LEU A 107 -8.13 -20.40 -13.59
N PHE A 108 -6.92 -20.86 -13.25
CA PHE A 108 -5.75 -20.79 -14.14
C PHE A 108 -5.44 -19.35 -14.63
N GLY A 109 -5.75 -18.35 -13.79
CA GLY A 109 -5.52 -16.94 -14.10
C GLY A 109 -6.59 -16.28 -14.98
N THR A 110 -7.70 -16.96 -15.26
CA THR A 110 -8.77 -16.39 -16.10
C THR A 110 -9.70 -15.47 -15.29
N ILE A 111 -9.88 -15.73 -14.00
CA ILE A 111 -10.79 -15.02 -13.10
C ILE A 111 -10.02 -14.29 -11.99
N GLY A 112 -10.52 -13.11 -11.58
CA GLY A 112 -9.85 -12.20 -10.65
C GLY A 112 -10.31 -12.26 -9.18
N TYR A 113 -11.11 -13.25 -8.75
CA TYR A 113 -11.59 -13.30 -7.35
C TYR A 113 -10.45 -13.40 -6.34
N LYS A 114 -9.42 -14.18 -6.69
CA LYS A 114 -8.13 -14.22 -6.03
C LYS A 114 -7.07 -13.67 -6.97
N GLY A 115 -6.08 -13.00 -6.41
CA GLY A 115 -5.02 -12.33 -7.16
C GLY A 115 -4.52 -11.09 -6.45
N THR A 116 -3.82 -10.26 -7.22
CA THR A 116 -3.14 -9.06 -6.72
C THR A 116 -3.52 -7.87 -7.58
N ILE A 117 -3.72 -6.71 -6.95
CA ILE A 117 -3.89 -5.41 -7.59
C ILE A 117 -2.83 -4.46 -7.04
N SER A 118 -2.31 -3.59 -7.89
CA SER A 118 -1.33 -2.58 -7.47
C SER A 118 -1.50 -1.25 -8.18
N SER A 119 -1.30 -0.17 -7.42
CA SER A 119 -1.28 1.21 -7.90
C SER A 119 0.08 1.82 -7.60
N ARG A 120 0.75 2.37 -8.60
CA ARG A 120 1.97 3.16 -8.43
C ARG A 120 1.63 4.64 -8.59
N LEU A 121 2.01 5.45 -7.62
CA LEU A 121 2.06 6.90 -7.74
C LEU A 121 3.51 7.33 -7.97
N LEU A 122 3.77 8.04 -9.07
CA LEU A 122 5.02 8.73 -9.33
C LEU A 122 4.80 10.23 -9.07
N PHE A 123 5.64 10.81 -8.22
CA PHE A 123 5.63 12.24 -7.94
C PHE A 123 6.68 12.95 -8.79
N ARG A 124 6.45 14.23 -9.11
CA ARG A 124 7.39 15.08 -9.86
C ARG A 124 8.77 15.21 -9.22
N SER A 125 8.88 14.94 -7.92
CA SER A 125 10.15 14.86 -7.20
C SER A 125 11.00 13.63 -7.56
N GLY A 126 10.45 12.68 -8.32
CA GLY A 126 11.05 11.37 -8.61
C GLY A 126 10.68 10.28 -7.60
N ILE A 127 10.03 10.63 -6.47
CA ILE A 127 9.55 9.65 -5.49
C ILE A 127 8.49 8.76 -6.15
N SER A 128 8.63 7.44 -6.01
CA SER A 128 7.63 6.48 -6.49
C SER A 128 7.15 5.59 -5.35
N ILE A 129 5.82 5.54 -5.15
CA ILE A 129 5.18 4.76 -4.09
C ILE A 129 4.26 3.74 -4.76
N VAL A 130 4.41 2.46 -4.38
CA VAL A 130 3.60 1.36 -4.92
C VAL A 130 2.73 0.78 -3.80
N PHE A 131 1.42 0.80 -4.02
CA PHE A 131 0.43 0.13 -3.18
C PHE A 131 0.10 -1.22 -3.78
N ILE A 132 0.17 -2.29 -2.99
CA ILE A 132 -0.13 -3.66 -3.45
C ILE A 132 -1.12 -4.29 -2.49
N ALA A 133 -2.21 -4.83 -3.02
CA ALA A 133 -3.19 -5.60 -2.28
C ALA A 133 -3.38 -6.96 -2.91
N SER A 134 -3.26 -8.02 -2.11
CA SER A 134 -3.38 -9.40 -2.54
C SER A 134 -4.48 -10.12 -1.78
N HIS A 135 -5.30 -10.89 -2.50
CA HIS A 135 -6.30 -11.76 -1.94
C HIS A 135 -6.03 -13.20 -2.40
N PHE A 136 -5.47 -14.01 -1.50
CA PHE A 136 -5.10 -15.39 -1.79
C PHE A 136 -6.21 -16.38 -1.39
N PHE A 137 -6.02 -17.65 -1.73
CA PHE A 137 -6.95 -18.72 -1.39
C PHE A 137 -6.90 -19.02 0.12
N ALA A 138 -8.07 -19.06 0.76
CA ALA A 138 -8.18 -19.25 2.20
C ALA A 138 -7.86 -20.68 2.67
N GLN A 139 -7.81 -21.66 1.76
CA GLN A 139 -7.51 -23.06 2.07
C GLN A 139 -6.00 -23.33 2.21
N GLU A 140 -5.15 -22.35 1.88
CA GLU A 140 -3.71 -22.49 2.02
C GLU A 140 -3.30 -22.30 3.48
N LYS A 141 -2.60 -23.29 4.04
CA LYS A 141 -2.10 -23.24 5.43
C LYS A 141 -0.93 -22.27 5.60
N HIS A 142 -0.22 -21.98 4.51
CA HIS A 142 0.95 -21.12 4.49
C HIS A 142 0.91 -20.24 3.25
N ILE A 143 1.12 -18.94 3.44
CA ILE A 143 1.26 -17.98 2.35
C ILE A 143 2.71 -17.50 2.38
N ILE A 144 3.42 -17.70 1.27
CA ILE A 144 4.78 -17.20 1.11
C ILE A 144 4.75 -16.17 -0.01
N TRP A 145 5.06 -14.92 0.33
CA TRP A 145 5.14 -13.83 -0.64
C TRP A 145 6.60 -13.57 -0.99
N LEU A 146 7.00 -14.03 -2.19
CA LEU A 146 8.35 -13.85 -2.72
C LEU A 146 8.30 -13.00 -3.98
N GLY A 147 9.39 -12.31 -4.26
CA GLY A 147 9.59 -11.55 -5.47
C GLY A 147 10.93 -10.86 -5.47
N ASP A 148 11.36 -10.42 -6.64
CA ASP A 148 12.38 -9.37 -6.72
C ASP A 148 11.70 -8.03 -6.39
N PHE A 149 11.58 -7.76 -5.09
CA PHE A 149 11.00 -6.52 -4.58
C PHE A 149 11.83 -5.28 -4.92
N ASN A 150 13.02 -5.46 -5.52
CA ASN A 150 13.92 -4.39 -5.91
C ASN A 150 14.25 -3.40 -4.78
N PHE A 151 14.22 -3.83 -3.53
CA PHE A 151 14.69 -3.03 -2.41
C PHE A 151 16.14 -2.61 -2.68
N ARG A 152 16.39 -1.31 -2.58
CA ARG A 152 17.74 -0.74 -2.65
C ARG A 152 18.18 -0.39 -1.24
N VAL A 153 19.48 -0.51 -0.99
CA VAL A 153 20.08 0.04 0.22
C VAL A 153 20.29 1.52 -0.07
N GLU A 154 19.50 2.39 0.56
CA GLU A 154 19.58 3.85 0.34
C GLU A 154 20.64 4.53 1.21
N ASP A 155 21.23 3.83 2.17
CA ASP A 155 22.19 4.41 3.12
C ASP A 155 23.63 4.19 2.69
N PHE A 156 24.08 4.98 1.70
CA PHE A 156 25.40 5.61 1.75
C PHE A 156 25.25 6.96 1.06
N SER A 157 24.90 7.99 1.84
CA SER A 157 24.77 9.37 1.35
C SER A 157 26.04 9.88 0.69
N ASP A 158 27.18 9.23 0.94
CA ASP A 158 28.37 9.31 0.11
C ASP A 158 28.94 7.90 -0.10
N SER A 159 29.15 7.51 -1.37
CA SER A 159 29.99 6.37 -1.73
C SER A 159 31.38 6.42 -1.07
N GLN A 160 31.84 7.61 -0.67
CA GLN A 160 33.04 7.83 0.14
C GLN A 160 32.95 7.25 1.55
N GLN A 161 31.79 7.21 2.21
CA GLN A 161 31.64 6.62 3.55
C GLN A 161 31.69 5.09 3.50
N LEU A 162 31.09 4.47 2.48
CA LEU A 162 31.25 3.05 2.22
C LEU A 162 32.72 2.72 1.91
N LEU A 163 33.35 3.47 0.99
CA LEU A 163 34.78 3.32 0.68
C LEU A 163 35.67 3.57 1.90
N TYR A 164 35.33 4.50 2.78
CA TYR A 164 36.03 4.77 4.03
C TYR A 164 35.89 3.62 5.03
N ALA A 165 34.67 3.08 5.20
CA ALA A 165 34.41 1.93 6.05
C ALA A 165 35.08 0.66 5.50
N LEU A 166 35.04 0.45 4.18
CA LEU A 166 35.74 -0.63 3.49
C LEU A 166 37.27 -0.48 3.56
N ASN A 167 37.80 0.75 3.57
CA ASN A 167 39.24 0.98 3.80
C ASN A 167 39.66 0.81 5.26
N LYS A 168 38.71 0.68 6.19
CA LYS A 168 38.94 0.41 7.62
C LYS A 168 38.48 -1.00 8.04
N LEU A 169 38.44 -1.95 7.10
CA LEU A 169 37.98 -3.34 7.29
C LEU A 169 38.68 -4.13 8.42
N ASP A 170 39.75 -3.61 9.02
CA ASP A 170 40.42 -4.24 10.17
C ASP A 170 39.65 -4.07 11.49
N ASP A 171 38.65 -3.18 11.54
CA ASP A 171 37.81 -2.95 12.73
C ASP A 171 36.49 -3.73 12.63
N VAL A 172 36.54 -4.95 13.17
CA VAL A 172 35.41 -5.90 13.21
C VAL A 172 34.20 -5.34 13.96
N ASP A 173 34.41 -4.47 14.95
CA ASP A 173 33.32 -3.87 15.74
C ASP A 173 32.59 -2.79 14.92
N MET A 174 33.33 -1.98 14.16
CA MET A 174 32.74 -1.00 13.24
C MET A 174 31.92 -1.69 12.14
N LEU A 175 32.42 -2.80 11.57
CA LEU A 175 31.69 -3.58 10.57
C LEU A 175 30.42 -4.21 11.14
N THR A 176 30.50 -4.75 12.35
CA THR A 176 29.35 -5.34 13.04
C THR A 176 28.28 -4.28 13.31
N ASN A 177 28.69 -3.06 13.68
CA ASN A 177 27.77 -1.94 13.91
C ASN A 177 27.11 -1.44 12.62
N ILE A 178 27.85 -1.35 11.52
CA ILE A 178 27.29 -0.98 10.20
C ILE A 178 26.35 -2.07 9.69
N ALA A 179 26.74 -3.34 9.80
CA ALA A 179 25.89 -4.47 9.43
C ALA A 179 24.59 -4.44 10.23
N ASN A 180 24.66 -4.31 11.56
CA ASN A 180 23.47 -4.28 12.41
C ASN A 180 22.58 -3.04 12.17
N SER A 181 23.16 -1.88 11.83
CA SER A 181 22.37 -0.66 11.56
C SER A 181 21.67 -0.68 10.20
N HIS A 182 22.15 -1.49 9.25
CA HIS A 182 21.60 -1.59 7.89
C HIS A 182 20.97 -2.95 7.57
N ASP A 183 21.06 -3.94 8.48
CA ASP A 183 20.44 -5.25 8.33
C ASP A 183 18.91 -5.12 8.40
N GLN A 184 18.30 -5.21 7.22
CA GLN A 184 16.86 -5.14 7.04
C GLN A 184 16.13 -6.32 7.70
N LEU A 185 16.77 -7.49 7.84
CA LEU A 185 16.19 -8.67 8.50
C LEU A 185 16.15 -8.51 10.03
N LEU A 186 17.14 -7.85 10.62
CA LEU A 186 17.12 -7.51 12.05
C LEU A 186 16.10 -6.42 12.37
N LYS A 187 15.96 -5.40 11.50
CA LYS A 187 14.89 -4.39 11.62
C LYS A 187 13.49 -5.02 11.51
N ALA A 188 13.32 -6.02 10.66
CA ALA A 188 12.06 -6.74 10.49
C ALA A 188 11.70 -7.67 11.67
N LYS A 189 12.66 -8.04 12.53
CA LYS A 189 12.44 -8.95 13.68
C LYS A 189 11.92 -8.27 14.96
N ARG A 190 11.67 -6.95 14.96
CA ARG A 190 11.05 -6.27 16.11
C ARG A 190 9.54 -6.15 15.92
N LEU A 191 8.83 -7.23 16.23
CA LEU A 191 7.47 -7.27 16.79
C LEU A 191 7.34 -8.52 17.66
#